data_AF-A0AAW4GE06-F1
#
_entry.id   AF-A0AAW4GE06-F1
#
_cell.length_a   1.000
_cell.length_b   1.000
_cell.length_c   1.000
_cell.angle_alpha   90.00
_cell.angle_beta   90.00
_cell.angle_gamma   90.00
#
_symmetry.space_group_name_H-M   'P 1'
#
loop_
_entity.id
_entity.type
_entity.pdbx_description
1 polymer ?
#
loop_
_entity_poly.entity_id
_entity_poly.type
_entity_poly.pdbx_seq_one_letter_code
_entity_poly.pdbx_strand_id
1 'polypeptide(L)'
;MTAFTARLGRFFGAGLMLLLLQVVALLSVGLAAGYFHHRVDLLLEPLSLACGGTDPGARLHVAEHLLARAGALDDWQPLCWLPMAALVLALLGTLLVCVHWLRHVDAPLRRSAWGLLALHAAALLLASAMLRLYEHVWEGITTALPAACMTDLAPDGHELPSSMRQWLLQLFAKADLMPPHAPDALAIILCGLLLAAMVIGLWLWRTTSQANRF
;
A
#
# COMPACT_ATOMS: atom_id res chain seq x y z
N MET A 1 -7.09 40.47 18.17
CA MET A 1 -7.49 39.08 17.85
C MET A 1 -8.50 38.63 18.89
N THR A 2 -9.68 38.13 18.48
CA THR A 2 -10.77 37.81 19.42
C THR A 2 -10.59 36.40 20.02
N ALA A 3 -11.15 36.14 21.19
CA ALA A 3 -11.07 34.84 21.86
C ALA A 3 -11.64 33.67 21.01
N PHE A 4 -12.52 33.99 20.06
CA PHE A 4 -13.08 33.06 19.09
C PHE A 4 -12.08 32.66 18.00
N THR A 5 -11.32 33.61 17.44
CA THR A 5 -10.24 33.32 16.47
C THR A 5 -9.08 32.56 17.10
N ALA A 6 -8.78 32.82 18.39
CA ALA A 6 -7.78 32.07 19.16
C ALA A 6 -8.22 30.64 19.54
N ARG A 7 -9.54 30.38 19.65
CA ARG A 7 -10.09 29.02 19.81
C ARG A 7 -10.17 28.28 18.47
N LEU A 8 -10.56 28.94 17.39
CA LEU A 8 -10.56 28.34 16.05
C LEU A 8 -9.14 27.97 15.59
N GLY A 9 -8.14 28.85 15.75
CA GLY A 9 -6.74 28.52 15.40
C GLY A 9 -6.15 27.38 16.24
N ARG A 10 -6.74 27.07 17.40
CA ARG A 10 -6.35 25.95 18.28
C ARG A 10 -6.99 24.63 17.84
N PHE A 11 -8.20 24.67 17.28
CA PHE A 11 -8.88 23.53 16.67
C PHE A 11 -8.36 23.24 15.25
N PHE A 12 -8.07 24.27 14.45
CA PHE A 12 -7.44 24.17 13.13
C PHE A 12 -5.89 24.15 13.18
N GLY A 13 -5.32 23.76 14.33
CA GLY A 13 -3.87 23.76 14.55
C GLY A 13 -3.15 22.55 13.98
N ALA A 14 -1.82 22.50 14.17
CA ALA A 14 -0.94 21.42 13.72
C ALA A 14 -1.43 20.01 14.13
N GLY A 15 -2.09 19.86 15.28
CA GLY A 15 -2.66 18.58 15.73
C GLY A 15 -3.82 18.08 14.85
N LEU A 16 -4.74 18.96 14.43
CA LEU A 16 -5.81 18.58 13.50
C LEU A 16 -5.25 18.24 12.12
N MET A 17 -4.29 19.02 11.65
CA MET A 17 -3.63 18.77 10.35
C MET A 17 -2.93 17.41 10.35
N LEU A 18 -2.17 17.07 11.41
CA LEU A 18 -1.56 15.75 11.56
C LEU A 18 -2.61 14.63 11.55
N LEU A 19 -3.72 14.79 12.28
CA LEU A 19 -4.79 13.79 12.29
C LEU A 19 -5.40 13.59 10.90
N LEU A 20 -5.73 14.67 10.19
CA LEU A 20 -6.31 14.59 8.85
C LEU A 20 -5.36 13.92 7.86
N LEU A 21 -4.08 14.31 7.85
CA LEU A 21 -3.07 13.70 7.00
C LEU A 21 -2.90 12.21 7.32
N GLN A 22 -3.00 11.82 8.60
CA GLN A 22 -2.90 10.42 9.00
C GLN A 22 -4.09 9.58 8.53
N VAL A 23 -5.30 10.13 8.62
CA VAL A 23 -6.51 9.48 8.08
C VAL A 23 -6.39 9.32 6.57
N VAL A 24 -5.96 10.36 5.86
CA VAL A 24 -5.71 10.29 4.41
C VAL A 24 -4.67 9.22 4.08
N ALA A 25 -3.57 9.15 4.83
CA ALA A 25 -2.55 8.12 4.63
C ALA A 25 -3.13 6.69 4.81
N LEU A 26 -3.87 6.44 5.90
CA LEU A 26 -4.49 5.14 6.17
C LEU A 26 -5.49 4.74 5.08
N LEU A 27 -6.36 5.66 4.65
CA LEU A 27 -7.31 5.43 3.56
C LEU A 27 -6.57 5.14 2.24
N SER A 28 -5.48 5.86 1.98
CA SER A 28 -4.69 5.68 0.77
C SER A 28 -4.00 4.31 0.72
N VAL A 29 -3.52 3.79 1.86
CA VAL A 29 -2.98 2.42 1.95
C VAL A 29 -4.06 1.39 1.61
N GLY A 30 -5.26 1.54 2.20
CA GLY A 30 -6.38 0.64 1.92
C GLY A 30 -6.81 0.67 0.45
N LEU A 31 -6.88 1.86 -0.15
CA LEU A 31 -7.20 2.03 -1.58
C LEU A 31 -6.12 1.43 -2.49
N ALA A 32 -4.84 1.60 -2.17
CA ALA A 32 -3.74 1.03 -2.94
C ALA A 32 -3.76 -0.50 -2.91
N ALA A 33 -3.92 -1.10 -1.73
CA ALA A 33 -4.04 -2.55 -1.57
C ALA A 33 -5.29 -3.10 -2.28
N GLY A 34 -6.44 -2.45 -2.07
CA GLY A 34 -7.71 -2.83 -2.69
C GLY A 34 -7.66 -2.76 -4.21
N TYR A 35 -7.05 -1.72 -4.78
CA TYR A 35 -6.85 -1.60 -6.22
C TYR A 35 -5.98 -2.73 -6.76
N PHE A 36 -4.86 -3.03 -6.12
CA PHE A 36 -3.97 -4.11 -6.54
C PHE A 36 -4.73 -5.46 -6.57
N HIS A 37 -5.44 -5.81 -5.50
CA HIS A 37 -6.24 -7.03 -5.47
C HIS A 37 -7.33 -7.05 -6.54
N HIS A 38 -8.03 -5.94 -6.73
CA HIS A 38 -9.06 -5.85 -7.77
C HIS A 38 -8.48 -6.06 -9.17
N ARG A 39 -7.30 -5.50 -9.45
CA ARG A 39 -6.59 -5.66 -10.72
C ARG A 39 -6.16 -7.12 -10.95
N VAL A 40 -5.68 -7.77 -9.90
CA VAL A 40 -5.32 -9.20 -9.94
C VAL A 40 -6.56 -10.06 -10.16
N ASP A 41 -7.66 -9.80 -9.47
CA ASP A 41 -8.92 -10.54 -9.64
C ASP A 41 -9.47 -10.40 -11.07
N LEU A 42 -9.47 -9.18 -11.62
CA LEU A 42 -9.91 -8.94 -13.01
C LEU A 42 -9.02 -9.61 -14.05
N LEU A 43 -7.71 -9.74 -13.79
CA LEU A 43 -6.81 -10.46 -14.67
C LEU A 43 -7.11 -11.97 -14.65
N LEU A 44 -7.44 -12.49 -13.46
CA LEU A 44 -7.68 -13.92 -13.22
C LEU A 44 -9.10 -14.37 -13.57
N GLU A 45 -10.07 -13.49 -13.80
CA GLU A 45 -11.44 -13.89 -14.14
C GLU A 45 -11.67 -13.87 -15.67
N PRO A 46 -12.03 -14.97 -16.37
CA PRO A 46 -12.45 -16.31 -15.93
C PRO A 46 -11.36 -17.39 -16.16
N LEU A 47 -10.12 -17.14 -15.75
CA LEU A 47 -9.02 -18.07 -15.93
C LEU A 47 -9.30 -19.39 -15.19
N SER A 48 -9.36 -20.47 -15.96
CA SER A 48 -9.41 -21.82 -15.38
C SER A 48 -8.00 -22.29 -15.04
N LEU A 49 -7.86 -23.10 -13.98
CA LEU A 49 -6.59 -23.72 -13.58
C LEU A 49 -5.95 -24.58 -14.68
N ALA A 50 -6.72 -25.00 -15.69
CA ALA A 50 -6.23 -25.79 -16.81
C ALA A 50 -5.62 -24.95 -17.94
N CYS A 51 -5.77 -23.61 -17.93
CA CYS A 51 -5.28 -22.71 -19.00
C CYS A 51 -5.59 -23.19 -20.43
N GLY A 52 -6.74 -23.83 -20.70
CA GLY A 52 -7.05 -24.40 -22.03
C GLY A 52 -6.71 -25.89 -22.21
N GLY A 53 -6.09 -26.53 -21.22
CA GLY A 53 -5.89 -27.98 -21.15
C GLY A 53 -4.67 -28.48 -21.92
N THR A 54 -4.79 -29.67 -22.50
CA THR A 54 -3.70 -30.32 -23.26
C THR A 54 -3.57 -29.81 -24.70
N ASP A 55 -4.52 -28.99 -25.17
CA ASP A 55 -4.46 -28.42 -26.51
C ASP A 55 -3.54 -27.18 -26.54
N PRO A 56 -2.43 -27.22 -27.30
CA PRO A 56 -1.53 -26.08 -27.41
C PRO A 56 -2.19 -24.85 -28.05
N GLY A 57 -3.17 -25.03 -28.94
CA GLY A 57 -3.91 -23.91 -29.55
C GLY A 57 -4.76 -23.17 -28.51
N ALA A 58 -5.54 -23.91 -27.72
CA ALA A 58 -6.31 -23.35 -26.62
C ALA A 58 -5.42 -22.65 -25.58
N ARG A 59 -4.26 -23.22 -25.23
CA ARG A 59 -3.29 -22.58 -24.31
C ARG A 59 -2.76 -21.25 -24.83
N LEU A 60 -2.39 -21.19 -26.10
CA LEU A 60 -1.93 -19.97 -26.74
C LEU A 60 -3.03 -18.89 -26.71
N HIS A 61 -4.28 -19.24 -27.05
CA HIS A 61 -5.39 -18.30 -27.00
C HIS A 61 -5.68 -17.77 -25.59
N VAL A 62 -5.55 -18.60 -24.56
CA VAL A 62 -5.68 -18.16 -23.17
C VAL A 62 -4.54 -17.19 -22.81
N ALA A 63 -3.29 -17.50 -23.19
CA ALA A 63 -2.15 -16.62 -22.95
C ALA A 63 -2.30 -15.26 -23.67
N GLU A 64 -2.76 -15.25 -24.92
CA GLU A 64 -3.06 -14.02 -25.67
C GLU A 64 -4.15 -13.18 -24.99
N HIS A 65 -5.22 -13.82 -24.51
CA HIS A 65 -6.27 -13.13 -23.76
C HIS A 65 -5.75 -12.54 -22.44
N LEU A 66 -4.88 -13.26 -21.73
CA LEU A 66 -4.25 -12.75 -20.50
C LEU A 66 -3.38 -11.53 -20.78
N LEU A 67 -2.57 -11.56 -21.84
CA LEU A 67 -1.74 -10.43 -22.24
C LEU A 67 -2.59 -9.22 -22.67
N ALA A 68 -3.66 -9.44 -23.45
CA ALA A 68 -4.56 -8.38 -23.86
C ALA A 68 -5.26 -7.71 -22.67
N ARG A 69 -5.68 -8.50 -21.67
CA ARG A 69 -6.27 -7.99 -20.43
C ARG A 69 -5.27 -7.27 -19.54
N ALA A 70 -4.06 -7.82 -19.40
CA ALA A 70 -2.99 -7.17 -18.67
C ALA A 70 -2.71 -5.78 -19.26
N GLY A 71 -2.64 -5.68 -20.60
CA GLY A 71 -2.52 -4.41 -21.31
C GLY A 71 -3.68 -3.46 -21.05
N ALA A 72 -4.93 -3.93 -21.16
CA ALA A 72 -6.12 -3.12 -20.88
C ALA A 72 -6.18 -2.63 -19.42
N LEU A 73 -5.67 -3.42 -18.46
CA LEU A 73 -5.56 -3.03 -17.05
C LEU A 73 -4.39 -2.08 -16.79
N ASP A 74 -3.38 -2.04 -17.66
CA ASP A 74 -2.27 -1.08 -17.61
C ASP A 74 -2.73 0.33 -18.00
N ASP A 75 -3.70 0.44 -18.91
CA ASP A 75 -4.29 1.74 -19.26
C ASP A 75 -4.99 2.44 -18.06
N TRP A 76 -5.33 1.67 -17.01
CA TRP A 76 -5.95 2.18 -15.78
C TRP A 76 -4.91 2.66 -14.75
N GLN A 77 -3.61 2.45 -15.01
CA GLN A 77 -2.52 2.86 -14.13
C GLN A 77 -2.56 4.35 -13.72
N PRO A 78 -2.94 5.33 -14.58
CA PRO A 78 -3.05 6.74 -14.18
C PRO A 78 -3.99 6.98 -12.99
N LEU A 79 -5.09 6.21 -12.87
CA LEU A 79 -5.99 6.30 -11.72
C LEU A 79 -5.36 5.73 -10.44
N CYS A 80 -4.46 4.75 -10.57
CA CYS A 80 -3.71 4.18 -9.45
C CYS A 80 -2.72 5.17 -8.83
N TRP A 81 -2.20 6.12 -9.61
CA TRP A 81 -1.30 7.16 -9.08
C TRP A 81 -1.97 8.09 -8.07
N LEU A 82 -3.30 8.21 -8.08
CA LEU A 82 -4.04 9.05 -7.12
C LEU A 82 -3.85 8.60 -5.65
N PRO A 83 -4.19 7.37 -5.25
CA PRO A 83 -3.95 6.92 -3.87
C PRO A 83 -2.46 6.89 -3.52
N MET A 84 -1.57 6.57 -4.47
CA MET A 84 -0.13 6.59 -4.24
C MET A 84 0.40 8.00 -3.95
N ALA A 85 0.05 8.97 -4.79
CA ALA A 85 0.42 10.36 -4.61
C ALA A 85 -0.20 10.93 -3.34
N ALA A 86 -1.46 10.62 -3.04
CA ALA A 86 -2.13 11.02 -1.80
C ALA A 86 -1.40 10.47 -0.56
N LEU A 87 -0.98 9.21 -0.57
CA LEU A 87 -0.19 8.61 0.51
C LEU A 87 1.14 9.34 0.70
N VAL A 88 1.92 9.51 -0.38
CA VAL A 88 3.24 10.15 -0.31
C VAL A 88 3.12 11.60 0.13
N LEU A 89 2.19 12.37 -0.44
CA LEU A 89 1.94 13.77 -0.08
C LEU A 89 1.45 13.89 1.37
N ALA A 90 0.58 12.99 1.82
CA ALA A 90 0.12 12.97 3.21
C ALA A 90 1.30 12.76 4.17
N LEU A 91 2.16 11.77 3.89
CA LEU A 91 3.33 11.48 4.72
C LEU A 91 4.37 12.62 4.70
N LEU A 92 4.65 13.20 3.54
CA LEU A 92 5.51 14.40 3.43
C LEU A 92 4.91 15.59 4.20
N GLY A 93 3.60 15.79 4.12
CA GLY A 93 2.87 16.78 4.92
C GLY A 93 3.04 16.52 6.42
N THR A 94 2.90 15.27 6.87
CA THR A 94 3.09 14.94 8.30
C THR A 94 4.51 15.22 8.76
N LEU A 95 5.52 14.91 7.94
CA LEU A 95 6.92 15.21 8.23
C LEU A 95 7.16 16.71 8.34
N LEU A 96 6.64 17.51 7.41
CA LEU A 96 6.76 18.96 7.44
C LEU A 96 6.13 19.55 8.71
N VAL A 97 4.93 19.08 9.08
CA VAL A 97 4.26 19.50 10.31
C VAL A 97 5.07 19.08 11.54
N CYS A 98 5.62 17.86 11.57
CA CYS A 98 6.47 17.39 12.66
C CYS A 98 7.76 18.21 12.80
N VAL A 99 8.44 18.54 11.69
CA VAL A 99 9.64 19.39 11.70
C VAL A 99 9.30 20.81 12.18
N HIS A 100 8.20 21.37 11.68
CA HIS A 100 7.74 22.68 12.13
C HIS A 100 7.44 22.68 13.63
N TRP A 101 6.75 21.65 14.13
CA TRP A 101 6.40 21.51 15.53
C TRP A 101 7.62 21.27 16.43
N LEU A 102 8.59 20.48 15.97
CA LEU A 102 9.85 20.21 16.68
C LEU A 102 10.64 21.49 16.98
N ARG A 103 10.53 22.52 16.12
CA ARG A 103 11.17 23.83 16.34
C ARG A 103 10.52 24.66 17.45
N HIS A 104 9.28 24.33 17.83
CA HIS A 104 8.47 25.13 18.76
C HIS A 104 8.11 24.38 20.06
N VAL A 105 8.55 23.13 20.22
CA VAL A 105 8.22 22.30 21.40
C VAL A 105 9.24 22.49 22.52
N ASP A 106 8.77 22.47 23.77
CA ASP A 106 9.63 22.59 24.95
C ASP A 106 10.61 21.41 25.09
N ALA A 107 11.76 21.67 25.73
CA ALA A 107 12.82 20.68 25.98
C ALA A 107 12.34 19.30 26.50
N PRO A 108 11.41 19.17 27.47
CA PRO A 108 10.96 17.86 27.95
C PRO A 108 10.18 17.05 26.91
N LEU A 109 9.52 17.70 25.95
CA LEU A 109 8.71 17.04 24.91
C LEU A 109 9.52 16.75 23.63
N ARG A 110 10.72 17.31 23.51
CA ARG A 110 11.57 17.23 22.33
C ARG A 110 11.94 15.79 21.95
N ARG A 111 12.18 14.91 22.94
CA ARG A 111 12.51 13.49 22.67
C ARG A 111 11.35 12.76 22.01
N SER A 112 10.13 12.97 22.48
CA SER A 112 8.93 12.37 21.91
C SER A 112 8.61 12.96 20.53
N ALA A 113 8.84 14.25 20.32
CA ALA A 113 8.72 14.89 19.01
C ALA A 113 9.70 14.32 17.97
N TRP A 114 10.95 14.07 18.37
CA TRP A 114 11.92 13.34 17.53
C TRP A 114 11.46 11.91 17.22
N GLY A 115 10.93 11.21 18.21
CA GLY A 115 10.37 9.87 18.02
C GLY A 115 9.22 9.86 17.01
N LEU A 116 8.32 10.83 17.08
CA LEU A 116 7.22 10.99 16.13
C LEU A 116 7.74 11.28 14.71
N LEU A 117 8.73 12.17 14.57
CA LEU A 117 9.37 12.46 13.28
C LEU A 117 10.01 11.20 12.69
N ALA A 118 10.74 10.43 13.50
CA ALA A 118 11.35 9.18 13.07
C ALA A 118 10.32 8.13 12.64
N LEU A 119 9.18 8.03 13.35
CA LEU A 119 8.07 7.17 12.95
C LEU A 119 7.52 7.57 11.57
N HIS A 120 7.22 8.86 11.33
CA HIS A 120 6.72 9.28 10.01
C HIS A 120 7.76 9.10 8.90
N ALA A 121 9.06 9.23 9.19
CA ALA A 121 10.12 8.95 8.22
C ALA A 121 10.17 7.45 7.88
N ALA A 122 10.07 6.58 8.88
CA ALA A 122 9.97 5.14 8.69
C ALA A 122 8.70 4.77 7.89
N ALA A 123 7.57 5.42 8.18
CA ALA A 123 6.32 5.24 7.43
C ALA A 123 6.50 5.57 5.94
N LEU A 124 7.17 6.69 5.63
CA LEU A 124 7.43 7.10 4.25
C LEU A 124 8.32 6.10 3.51
N LEU A 125 9.38 5.61 4.16
CA LEU A 125 10.24 4.58 3.59
C LEU A 125 9.48 3.29 3.33
N LEU A 126 8.66 2.86 4.30
CA LEU A 126 7.88 1.64 4.22
C LEU A 126 6.79 1.74 3.14
N ALA A 127 6.10 2.88 3.04
CA ALA A 127 5.15 3.17 1.96
C ALA A 127 5.85 3.11 0.59
N SER A 128 7.02 3.72 0.45
CA SER A 128 7.79 3.68 -0.80
C SER A 128 8.25 2.26 -1.16
N ALA A 129 8.59 1.43 -0.18
CA ALA A 129 8.93 0.03 -0.38
C ALA A 129 7.70 -0.80 -0.79
N MET A 130 6.58 -0.61 -0.08
CA MET A 130 5.29 -1.27 -0.36
C MET A 130 4.82 -0.98 -1.80
N LEU A 131 4.84 0.28 -2.23
CA LEU A 131 4.43 0.67 -3.58
C LEU A 131 5.32 0.02 -4.66
N ARG A 132 6.64 0.00 -4.44
CA ARG A 132 7.56 -0.69 -5.36
C ARG A 132 7.30 -2.19 -5.44
N LEU A 133 6.97 -2.82 -4.31
CA LEU A 133 6.69 -4.25 -4.27
C LEU A 133 5.36 -4.59 -4.96
N TYR A 134 4.32 -3.76 -4.83
CA TYR A 134 3.10 -3.95 -5.61
C TYR A 134 3.36 -3.93 -7.11
N GLU A 135 4.20 -3.00 -7.58
CA GLU A 135 4.57 -2.92 -9.01
C GLU A 135 5.40 -4.14 -9.44
N HIS A 136 6.41 -4.53 -8.66
CA HIS A 136 7.24 -5.70 -8.98
C HIS A 136 6.42 -7.00 -9.00
N VAL A 137 5.50 -7.17 -8.06
CA VAL A 137 4.61 -8.33 -8.05
C VAL A 137 3.68 -8.28 -9.26
N TRP A 138 3.14 -7.11 -9.60
CA TRP A 138 2.30 -6.96 -10.79
C TRP A 138 3.04 -7.36 -12.08
N GLU A 139 4.25 -6.85 -12.30
CA GLU A 139 5.10 -7.22 -13.43
C GLU A 139 5.38 -8.73 -13.45
N GLY A 140 5.65 -9.32 -12.28
CA GLY A 140 5.81 -10.76 -12.13
C GLY A 140 4.55 -11.55 -12.52
N ILE A 141 3.36 -11.06 -12.14
CA ILE A 141 2.09 -11.70 -12.51
C ILE A 141 1.90 -11.63 -14.03
N THR A 142 1.99 -10.45 -14.63
CA THR A 142 1.69 -10.27 -16.06
C THR A 142 2.67 -10.99 -16.98
N THR A 143 3.89 -11.25 -16.52
CA THR A 143 4.91 -11.99 -17.27
C THR A 143 4.86 -13.50 -17.03
N ALA A 144 4.73 -13.92 -15.76
CA ALA A 144 4.77 -15.33 -15.40
C ALA A 144 3.47 -16.07 -15.74
N LEU A 145 2.32 -15.42 -15.64
CA LEU A 145 1.02 -16.07 -15.83
C LEU A 145 0.81 -16.58 -17.27
N PRO A 146 1.05 -15.78 -18.33
CA PRO A 146 0.93 -16.26 -19.71
C PRO A 146 1.97 -17.34 -20.03
N ALA A 147 3.20 -17.19 -19.53
CA ALA A 147 4.25 -18.17 -19.68
C ALA A 147 3.88 -19.51 -19.02
N ALA A 148 3.29 -19.47 -17.82
CA ALA A 148 2.81 -20.64 -17.12
C ALA A 148 1.73 -21.39 -17.91
N CYS A 149 0.77 -20.66 -18.49
CA CYS A 149 -0.27 -21.25 -19.34
C CYS A 149 0.28 -21.89 -20.62
N MET A 150 1.43 -21.43 -21.14
CA MET A 150 2.08 -21.99 -22.33
C MET A 150 2.87 -23.27 -22.04
N THR A 151 3.38 -23.39 -20.82
CA THR A 151 4.09 -24.60 -20.36
C THR A 151 3.09 -25.66 -19.91
N ASP A 152 3.32 -26.94 -20.23
CA ASP A 152 2.41 -28.03 -19.83
C ASP A 152 2.24 -28.02 -18.30
N LEU A 153 1.04 -27.63 -17.84
CA LEU A 153 0.68 -27.57 -16.42
C LEU A 153 0.62 -28.96 -15.76
N ALA A 154 0.81 -30.04 -16.50
CA ALA A 154 0.91 -31.40 -15.98
C ALA A 154 2.03 -32.17 -16.69
N PRO A 155 3.30 -32.05 -16.27
CA PRO A 155 4.33 -32.95 -16.76
C PRO A 155 4.20 -34.35 -16.15
N ASP A 156 3.66 -34.52 -14.94
CA ASP A 156 3.77 -35.79 -14.21
C ASP A 156 2.64 -36.01 -13.19
N GLY A 157 1.41 -36.30 -13.61
CA GLY A 157 0.37 -36.89 -12.74
C GLY A 157 0.04 -36.17 -11.41
N HIS A 158 0.48 -34.94 -11.21
CA HIS A 158 0.22 -34.15 -10.01
C HIS A 158 -1.16 -33.51 -10.11
N GLU A 159 -1.91 -33.62 -9.02
CA GLU A 159 -3.24 -33.01 -8.89
C GLU A 159 -3.18 -31.52 -9.20
N LEU A 160 -4.16 -31.04 -9.98
CA LEU A 160 -4.29 -29.60 -10.19
C LEU A 160 -4.38 -28.90 -8.82
N PRO A 161 -3.79 -27.70 -8.68
CA PRO A 161 -3.87 -26.94 -7.44
C PRO A 161 -5.32 -26.80 -6.97
N SER A 162 -5.56 -26.95 -5.66
CA SER A 162 -6.92 -26.86 -5.10
C SER A 162 -7.58 -25.49 -5.28
N SER A 163 -6.79 -24.44 -5.56
CA SER A 163 -7.25 -23.08 -5.77
C SER A 163 -6.29 -22.26 -6.64
N MET A 164 -6.81 -21.23 -7.31
CA MET A 164 -6.01 -20.27 -8.10
C MET A 164 -4.95 -19.55 -7.27
N ARG A 165 -5.25 -19.26 -5.99
CA ARG A 165 -4.30 -18.67 -5.05
C ARG A 165 -3.09 -19.59 -4.80
N GLN A 166 -3.34 -20.88 -4.59
CA GLN A 166 -2.26 -21.84 -4.37
C GLN A 166 -1.42 -22.02 -5.63
N TRP A 167 -2.06 -22.01 -6.80
CA TRP A 167 -1.36 -22.04 -8.08
C TRP A 167 -0.43 -20.84 -8.28
N LEU A 168 -0.90 -19.63 -8.01
CA LEU A 168 -0.08 -18.41 -8.10
C LEU A 168 1.14 -18.47 -7.18
N LEU A 169 0.97 -18.94 -5.95
CA LEU A 169 2.09 -19.10 -5.02
C LEU A 169 3.12 -20.12 -5.54
N GLN A 170 2.67 -21.24 -6.09
CA GLN A 170 3.55 -22.24 -6.69
C GLN A 170 4.26 -21.71 -7.93
N LEU A 171 3.56 -20.97 -8.78
CA LEU A 171 4.13 -20.35 -9.97
C LEU A 171 5.25 -19.37 -9.60
N PHE A 172 4.98 -18.48 -8.64
CA PHE A 172 5.97 -17.53 -8.16
C PHE A 172 7.18 -18.22 -7.53
N ALA A 173 6.96 -19.28 -6.74
CA ALA A 173 8.06 -20.06 -6.17
C ALA A 173 8.91 -20.75 -7.26
N LYS A 174 8.27 -21.28 -8.32
CA LYS A 174 8.98 -21.92 -9.45
C LYS A 174 9.76 -20.92 -10.31
N ALA A 175 9.23 -19.71 -10.45
CA ALA A 175 9.84 -18.63 -11.22
C ALA A 175 10.88 -17.81 -10.43
N ASP A 176 11.17 -18.19 -9.17
CA ASP A 176 12.04 -17.46 -8.24
C ASP A 176 11.61 -15.98 -8.08
N LEU A 177 10.29 -15.75 -8.06
CA LEU A 177 9.67 -14.43 -7.94
C LEU A 177 9.24 -14.14 -6.50
N MET A 178 9.21 -12.85 -6.15
CA MET A 178 8.78 -12.36 -4.84
C MET A 178 7.33 -12.81 -4.52
N PRO A 179 7.05 -13.40 -3.36
CA PRO A 179 5.71 -13.90 -3.06
C PRO A 179 4.64 -12.80 -3.15
N PRO A 180 3.48 -13.09 -3.76
CA PRO A 180 2.45 -12.08 -4.03
C PRO A 180 1.80 -11.47 -2.76
N HIS A 181 1.99 -12.08 -1.59
CA HIS A 181 1.49 -11.59 -0.30
C HIS A 181 2.51 -10.71 0.47
N ALA A 182 3.74 -10.60 -0.01
CA ALA A 182 4.76 -9.74 0.59
C ALA A 182 4.34 -8.26 0.70
N PRO A 183 3.72 -7.62 -0.31
CA PRO A 183 3.31 -6.22 -0.18
C PRO A 183 2.19 -6.03 0.85
N ASP A 184 1.30 -7.00 1.03
CA ASP A 184 0.22 -6.95 2.04
C ASP A 184 0.78 -6.94 3.46
N ALA A 185 1.84 -7.71 3.71
CA ALA A 185 2.52 -7.71 5.01
C ALA A 185 3.09 -6.32 5.34
N LEU A 186 3.68 -5.62 4.35
CA LEU A 186 4.16 -4.26 4.54
C LEU A 186 3.01 -3.26 4.72
N ALA A 187 1.89 -3.44 4.01
CA ALA A 187 0.70 -2.61 4.19
C ALA A 187 0.16 -2.73 5.62
N ILE A 188 0.11 -3.94 6.19
CA ILE A 188 -0.31 -4.18 7.59
C ILE A 188 0.67 -3.51 8.57
N ILE A 189 1.97 -3.68 8.38
CA ILE A 189 3.00 -3.04 9.22
C ILE A 189 2.88 -1.52 9.14
N LEU A 190 2.68 -0.97 7.93
CA LEU A 190 2.49 0.46 7.71
C LEU A 190 1.25 0.96 8.43
N CYS A 191 0.11 0.28 8.32
CA CYS A 191 -1.11 0.61 9.06
C CYS A 191 -0.85 0.64 10.58
N GLY A 192 -0.19 -0.39 11.12
CA GLY A 192 0.16 -0.43 12.54
C GLY A 192 1.05 0.74 12.97
N LEU A 193 2.04 1.08 12.16
CA LEU A 193 2.94 2.19 12.41
C LEU A 193 2.23 3.55 12.31
N LEU A 194 1.32 3.72 11.35
CA LEU A 194 0.50 4.92 11.21
C LEU A 194 -0.46 5.08 12.39
N LEU A 195 -1.07 4.00 12.89
CA LEU A 195 -1.92 4.04 14.09
C LEU A 195 -1.11 4.40 15.33
N ALA A 196 0.09 3.84 15.50
CA ALA A 196 0.98 4.20 16.61
C ALA A 196 1.37 5.68 16.56
N ALA A 197 1.77 6.19 15.39
CA ALA A 197 2.07 7.60 15.20
C ALA A 197 0.86 8.51 15.48
N MET A 198 -0.35 8.09 15.10
CA MET A 198 -1.59 8.80 15.41
C MET A 198 -1.82 8.93 16.92
N VAL A 199 -1.69 7.82 17.66
CA VAL A 199 -1.88 7.79 19.11
C VAL A 199 -0.86 8.68 19.81
N ILE A 200 0.42 8.59 19.42
CA ILE A 200 1.49 9.42 19.97
C ILE A 200 1.26 10.90 19.65
N GLY A 201 0.90 11.22 18.40
CA GLY A 201 0.60 12.58 17.97
C GLY A 201 -0.57 13.21 18.74
N LEU A 202 -1.66 12.45 18.93
CA LEU A 202 -2.81 12.87 19.73
C LEU A 202 -2.43 13.09 21.21
N TRP A 203 -1.62 12.20 21.77
CA TRP A 203 -1.14 12.35 23.15
C TRP A 203 -0.28 13.61 23.31
N LEU A 204 0.67 13.85 22.40
CA LEU A 204 1.53 15.03 22.39
C LEU A 204 0.75 16.34 22.18
N TRP A 205 -0.28 16.31 21.33
CA TRP A 205 -1.15 17.45 21.15
C TRP A 205 -1.96 17.77 22.41
N ARG A 206 -2.47 16.74 23.10
CA ARG A 206 -3.20 16.92 24.36
C ARG A 206 -2.30 17.53 25.44
N THR A 207 -1.10 17.00 25.64
CA THR A 207 -0.17 17.49 26.69
C THR A 207 0.24 18.94 26.46
N THR A 208 0.57 19.31 25.22
CA THR A 208 0.89 20.71 24.87
C THR A 208 -0.31 21.65 25.00
N SER A 209 -1.50 21.20 24.61
CA SER A 209 -2.73 22.01 24.72
C SER A 209 -3.16 22.26 26.18
N GLN A 210 -2.81 21.35 27.09
CA GLN A 210 -3.05 21.49 28.53
C GLN A 210 -2.01 22.39 29.19
N ALA A 211 -0.74 22.29 28.79
CA ALA A 211 0.32 23.16 29.28
C ALA A 211 0.06 24.65 28.97
N ASN A 212 -0.46 24.96 27.78
CA ASN A 212 -0.82 26.33 27.35
C ASN A 212 -2.11 26.90 28.00
N ARG A 213 -2.72 26.21 28.97
CA ARG A 213 -3.90 26.73 29.72
C ARG A 213 -3.54 27.35 31.07
N PHE A 214 -2.29 27.19 31.52
CA PHE A 214 -1.74 27.80 32.74
C PHE A 214 -0.72 28.87 32.36
#